data_AF-A0AAD9DWW8-F1
#
_entry.id   AF-A0AAD9DWW8-F1
#
_cell.length_a   1.000
_cell.length_b   1.000
_cell.length_c   1.000
_cell.angle_alpha   90.00
_cell.angle_beta   90.00
_cell.angle_gamma   90.00
#
_symmetry.space_group_name_H-M   'P 1'
#
loop_
_entity.id
_entity.type
_entity.pdbx_description
1 polymer ?
#
loop_
_entity_poly.entity_id
_entity_poly.type
_entity_poly.pdbx_seq_one_letter_code
_entity_poly.pdbx_strand_id
1 'polypeptide(L)'
;MSDLETMALPMSQGSFEQMWGDIGADMAFGHLIAELPRADSDAWLSAALPNGTFNENFDLDLTEVTENAGLPAETSLLLDSLPPPAAVVPSTSDYPGEYGFQLRFNQSSTTKSAVSTYSVSLNKLYCQVAKTCPVDVQVEREPPQGAILRATPIYKKAEHVSEVVLRCPHHQNVAENNEGVTHRSHLIRVEGSQRAQYLEDPDTKRQSVTLPYEHPQLGSESTTVLLNYMCNSSCMGGMNRRPILTIMTLETHDEQVLGRCCFEVRVCACPGRDRKTEEENRNKATARTTTAAKRIKREAPLPDVQASPGAEACKKMRADSSVEEEIYFLQVRGKERFNMLKTINDSLELMDTMSASDKDKYRQKRCPRNLKKSLATAGNAEIGAFFLGWHQGISVITGWEIRGNSDQTSNETGLTKSIQNLVSGKLYSIQVFPVKCDRDLNSQNVSFYTLPDEIRNLNIVKVEMHNVTLTWSEPNGGHDSYSVTVSGKANQASFSEEYTVINLDAGVLYNFSVCAVVNNSIYGQPVNIMSYTSE
;
A
#
# COMPACT_ATOMS: atom_id res chain seq x y z
N MET A 1 -49.71 3.93 31.92
CA MET A 1 -49.40 4.78 33.08
C MET A 1 -48.76 3.86 34.10
N SER A 2 -47.44 3.71 34.03
CA SER A 2 -46.41 4.62 34.56
C SER A 2 -46.02 4.11 35.93
N ASP A 3 -44.81 3.56 36.04
CA ASP A 3 -43.85 4.03 37.04
C ASP A 3 -42.43 3.78 36.53
N LEU A 4 -41.68 4.87 36.60
CA LEU A 4 -40.38 5.15 36.01
C LEU A 4 -39.38 5.10 37.16
N GLU A 5 -38.48 4.13 37.17
CA GLU A 5 -37.37 4.10 38.14
C GLU A 5 -36.04 4.38 37.43
N THR A 6 -35.54 5.56 37.77
CA THR A 6 -34.31 6.21 37.32
C THR A 6 -33.08 5.45 37.80
N MET A 7 -32.36 4.75 36.92
CA MET A 7 -31.00 4.29 37.20
C MET A 7 -30.01 5.43 36.98
N ALA A 8 -29.47 5.92 38.09
CA ALA A 8 -28.39 6.90 38.15
C ALA A 8 -27.09 6.34 37.56
N LEU A 9 -26.40 7.18 36.79
CA LEU A 9 -24.99 7.03 36.43
C LEU A 9 -24.11 7.07 37.68
N PRO A 10 -23.12 6.19 37.75
CA PRO A 10 -21.73 6.66 37.80
C PRO A 10 -20.92 5.88 36.74
N MET A 11 -19.97 6.46 36.03
CA MET A 11 -18.74 7.01 36.57
C MET A 11 -18.16 8.07 35.62
N SER A 12 -17.45 9.02 36.23
CA SER A 12 -16.94 10.26 35.69
C SER A 12 -15.86 10.11 34.61
N GLN A 13 -15.78 11.14 33.75
CA GLN A 13 -14.76 11.33 32.70
C GLN A 13 -13.30 11.18 33.18
N GLY A 14 -13.02 11.28 34.49
CA GLY A 14 -11.67 11.14 35.04
C GLY A 14 -11.11 9.71 35.08
N SER A 15 -11.96 8.68 35.02
CA SER A 15 -11.50 7.28 35.08
C SER A 15 -10.85 6.79 33.78
N PHE A 16 -11.15 7.44 32.65
CA PHE A 16 -10.64 7.04 31.34
C PHE A 16 -9.22 7.57 31.09
N GLU A 17 -8.90 8.77 31.59
CA GLU A 17 -7.55 9.35 31.52
C GLU A 17 -6.57 8.62 32.45
N GLN A 18 -7.00 8.18 33.63
CA GLN A 18 -6.15 7.36 34.52
C GLN A 18 -5.80 6.01 33.90
N MET A 19 -6.73 5.37 33.18
CA MET A 19 -6.48 4.08 32.54
C MET A 19 -5.50 4.20 31.35
N TRP A 20 -5.48 5.35 30.67
CA TRP A 20 -4.54 5.63 29.59
C TRP A 20 -3.17 6.11 30.10
N GLY A 21 -3.15 6.81 31.24
CA GLY A 21 -1.94 7.23 31.93
C GLY A 21 -1.09 6.05 32.43
N ASP A 22 -1.75 5.01 32.96
CA ASP A 22 -1.05 3.82 33.48
C ASP A 22 -0.50 2.88 32.38
N ILE A 23 -1.04 2.94 31.16
CA ILE A 23 -0.48 2.25 29.99
C ILE A 23 0.76 3.00 29.43
N GLY A 24 0.90 4.30 29.75
CA GLY A 24 1.97 5.16 29.27
C GLY A 24 3.29 5.11 30.06
N ALA A 25 3.37 4.31 31.14
CA ALA A 25 4.55 4.25 31.99
C ALA A 25 5.72 3.41 31.42
N ASP A 26 5.48 2.63 30.36
CA ASP A 26 6.56 1.91 29.65
C ASP A 26 7.09 2.78 28.52
N MET A 27 8.37 3.19 28.63
CA MET A 27 9.04 4.19 27.79
C MET A 27 9.21 3.73 26.32
N ALA A 28 8.11 3.65 25.58
CA ALA A 28 8.08 3.46 24.14
C ALA A 28 6.75 3.91 23.49
N PHE A 29 5.66 3.99 24.24
CA PHE A 29 4.32 4.24 23.66
C PHE A 29 3.94 5.74 23.60
N GLY A 30 4.44 6.55 24.53
CA GLY A 30 4.14 8.00 24.58
C GLY A 30 4.59 8.79 23.34
N HIS A 31 5.65 8.32 22.66
CA HIS A 31 6.21 9.00 21.48
C HIS A 31 5.35 8.82 20.21
N LEU A 32 4.46 7.82 20.18
CA LEU A 32 3.59 7.50 19.04
C LEU A 32 2.29 8.31 19.02
N ILE A 33 1.84 8.80 20.19
CA ILE A 33 0.64 9.65 20.28
C ILE A 33 0.98 11.13 20.00
N ALA A 34 2.23 11.54 20.22
CA ALA A 34 2.70 12.91 19.92
C ALA A 34 2.84 13.20 18.42
N GLU A 35 2.84 12.19 17.55
CA GLU A 35 2.94 12.34 16.08
C GLU A 35 1.60 12.30 15.34
N LEU A 36 0.46 12.18 16.04
CA LEU A 36 -0.83 12.41 15.40
C LEU A 36 -1.08 13.92 15.30
N PRO A 37 -1.52 14.45 14.14
CA PRO A 37 -1.87 15.85 14.03
C PRO A 37 -3.00 16.17 15.00
N ARG A 38 -2.72 16.99 16.02
CA ARG A 38 -3.79 17.69 16.75
C ARG A 38 -4.36 18.70 15.77
N ALA A 39 -5.58 18.44 15.30
CA ALA A 39 -6.34 19.37 14.48
C ALA A 39 -6.88 20.49 15.38
N ASP A 40 -5.98 21.36 15.84
CA ASP A 40 -6.33 22.71 16.29
C ASP A 40 -5.91 23.67 15.17
N SER A 41 -6.83 23.94 14.25
CA SER A 41 -7.04 25.28 13.65
C SER A 41 -7.99 25.19 12.45
N ASP A 42 -9.03 26.00 12.53
CA ASP A 42 -10.07 26.26 11.53
C ASP A 42 -9.50 26.91 10.26
N ALA A 43 -8.81 26.15 9.40
CA ALA A 43 -8.20 26.70 8.18
C ALA A 43 -8.49 25.92 6.88
N TRP A 44 -9.46 24.99 6.87
CA TRP A 44 -9.87 24.29 5.64
C TRP A 44 -11.29 24.62 5.16
N LEU A 45 -11.94 25.59 5.80
CA LEU A 45 -13.13 26.28 5.29
C LEU A 45 -12.70 27.54 4.55
N SER A 46 -12.33 27.43 3.26
CA SER A 46 -12.47 28.48 2.21
C SER A 46 -11.62 28.16 0.98
N ALA A 47 -12.04 27.21 0.15
CA ALA A 47 -11.67 27.17 -1.29
C ALA A 47 -12.44 26.05 -2.02
N ALA A 48 -13.68 26.34 -2.43
CA ALA A 48 -14.31 25.88 -3.69
C ALA A 48 -15.84 25.92 -3.57
N LEU A 49 -16.42 27.10 -3.83
CA LEU A 49 -17.80 27.21 -4.31
C LEU A 49 -17.83 28.24 -5.44
N PRO A 50 -18.60 27.96 -6.50
CA PRO A 50 -19.58 28.90 -6.99
C PRO A 50 -20.98 28.40 -6.62
N ASN A 51 -21.79 29.34 -6.14
CA ASN A 51 -23.17 29.24 -5.73
C ASN A 51 -24.10 28.56 -6.75
N GLY A 52 -25.12 27.83 -6.25
CA GLY A 52 -26.27 27.43 -7.08
C GLY A 52 -27.23 26.42 -6.44
N THR A 53 -27.93 26.84 -5.38
CA THR A 53 -29.31 26.47 -4.95
C THR A 53 -29.84 25.03 -5.15
N PHE A 54 -30.11 24.40 -4.01
CA PHE A 54 -31.07 23.31 -3.79
C PHE A 54 -32.47 23.63 -4.36
N ASN A 55 -33.16 22.61 -4.90
CA ASN A 55 -34.58 22.44 -4.64
C ASN A 55 -34.94 20.95 -4.55
N GLU A 56 -35.75 20.65 -3.54
CA GLU A 56 -36.21 19.33 -3.12
C GLU A 56 -37.33 18.77 -4.03
N ASN A 57 -37.70 17.51 -3.76
CA ASN A 57 -38.82 16.70 -4.27
C ASN A 57 -38.46 15.69 -5.38
N PHE A 58 -38.46 14.40 -5.07
CA PHE A 58 -39.68 13.58 -5.18
C PHE A 58 -39.45 12.17 -4.62
N ASP A 59 -40.48 11.68 -3.92
CA ASP A 59 -40.61 10.41 -3.20
C ASP A 59 -41.54 9.46 -4.01
N LEU A 60 -41.61 8.19 -3.59
CA LEU A 60 -42.57 7.12 -3.99
C LEU A 60 -42.44 6.48 -5.39
N ASP A 61 -42.75 5.19 -5.63
CA ASP A 61 -43.08 4.02 -4.78
C ASP A 61 -43.09 2.77 -5.69
N LEU A 62 -42.95 1.60 -5.08
CA LEU A 62 -43.17 0.28 -5.67
C LEU A 62 -44.66 0.00 -5.82
N THR A 63 -45.08 -0.55 -6.97
CA THR A 63 -46.35 -1.30 -7.06
C THR A 63 -46.19 -2.56 -7.91
N GLU A 64 -46.40 -3.71 -7.27
CA GLU A 64 -46.74 -4.98 -7.89
C GLU A 64 -48.15 -4.93 -8.51
N VAL A 65 -48.35 -5.57 -9.67
CA VAL A 65 -49.66 -6.08 -10.08
C VAL A 65 -49.47 -7.48 -10.67
N THR A 66 -50.22 -8.41 -10.09
CA THR A 66 -50.43 -9.81 -10.47
C THR A 66 -51.51 -9.91 -11.54
N GLU A 67 -51.40 -10.85 -12.49
CA GLU A 67 -52.55 -11.56 -13.06
C GLU A 67 -52.14 -12.84 -13.83
N ASN A 68 -52.88 -13.92 -13.56
CA ASN A 68 -52.72 -15.30 -14.05
C ASN A 68 -53.70 -15.60 -15.20
N ALA A 69 -53.26 -16.38 -16.21
CA ALA A 69 -54.00 -17.41 -16.98
C ALA A 69 -53.05 -17.93 -18.10
N GLY A 70 -52.92 -19.18 -18.52
CA GLY A 70 -53.47 -20.51 -18.21
C GLY A 70 -52.75 -21.52 -19.14
N LEU A 71 -52.50 -22.75 -18.67
CA LEU A 71 -51.73 -23.83 -19.34
C LEU A 71 -52.48 -24.48 -20.54
N PRO A 72 -51.82 -25.30 -21.38
CA PRO A 72 -51.70 -26.72 -21.04
C PRO A 72 -50.27 -27.28 -21.17
N ALA A 73 -49.99 -28.24 -20.30
CA ALA A 73 -48.78 -29.05 -20.25
C ALA A 73 -48.81 -30.15 -21.31
N GLU A 74 -47.69 -30.36 -22.00
CA GLU A 74 -47.14 -31.67 -22.39
C GLU A 74 -45.72 -31.45 -22.93
N THR A 75 -44.87 -32.47 -22.81
CA THR A 75 -43.42 -32.52 -23.14
C THR A 75 -42.46 -31.82 -22.18
N SER A 76 -42.29 -32.46 -21.02
CA SER A 76 -40.97 -32.66 -20.43
C SER A 76 -40.03 -33.36 -21.41
N LEU A 77 -38.73 -33.01 -21.35
CA LEU A 77 -37.57 -33.53 -22.10
C LEU A 77 -37.24 -32.70 -23.36
N LEU A 78 -36.06 -32.06 -23.33
CA LEU A 78 -35.29 -31.38 -24.39
C LEU A 78 -35.08 -29.88 -24.17
N LEU A 79 -34.32 -29.49 -23.14
CA LEU A 79 -33.72 -28.15 -23.12
C LEU A 79 -32.24 -28.11 -22.68
N ASP A 80 -31.52 -29.23 -22.79
CA ASP A 80 -30.10 -29.30 -22.35
C ASP A 80 -29.11 -29.51 -23.51
N SER A 81 -29.50 -29.14 -24.74
CA SER A 81 -28.70 -29.43 -25.94
C SER A 81 -28.51 -28.25 -26.90
N LEU A 82 -28.61 -27.01 -26.40
CA LEU A 82 -28.13 -25.84 -27.15
C LEU A 82 -26.96 -25.20 -26.39
N PRO A 83 -25.76 -25.08 -27.00
CA PRO A 83 -24.66 -24.36 -26.39
C PRO A 83 -25.08 -22.89 -26.26
N PRO A 84 -24.90 -22.26 -25.08
CA PRO A 84 -25.09 -20.82 -25.00
C PRO A 84 -24.01 -20.16 -25.89
N PRO A 85 -24.36 -19.16 -26.73
CA PRO A 85 -23.36 -18.33 -27.37
C PRO A 85 -22.42 -17.80 -26.28
N ALA A 86 -21.12 -17.94 -26.51
CA ALA A 86 -20.02 -17.73 -25.57
C ALA A 86 -20.42 -16.79 -24.42
N ALA A 87 -20.73 -17.36 -23.25
CA ALA A 87 -21.11 -16.56 -22.10
C ALA A 87 -20.01 -15.52 -21.84
N VAL A 88 -20.39 -14.24 -21.72
CA VAL A 88 -19.49 -13.09 -21.50
C VAL A 88 -18.47 -13.37 -20.38
N VAL A 89 -18.88 -14.15 -19.39
CA VAL A 89 -18.02 -14.70 -18.34
C VAL A 89 -18.03 -16.24 -18.43
N PRO A 90 -16.89 -16.87 -18.78
CA PRO A 90 -16.81 -18.32 -18.81
C PRO A 90 -16.91 -18.89 -17.39
N SER A 91 -17.61 -20.02 -17.25
CA SER A 91 -17.77 -20.67 -15.96
C SER A 91 -16.44 -21.25 -15.45
N THR A 92 -16.19 -21.09 -14.15
CA THR A 92 -14.94 -21.48 -13.48
C THR A 92 -15.11 -22.70 -12.58
N SER A 93 -16.25 -23.39 -12.66
CA SER A 93 -16.49 -24.62 -11.90
C SER A 93 -15.84 -25.80 -12.60
N ASP A 94 -15.14 -26.64 -11.83
CA ASP A 94 -14.60 -27.90 -12.32
C ASP A 94 -15.75 -28.83 -12.71
N TYR A 95 -15.64 -29.40 -13.90
CA TYR A 95 -16.61 -30.30 -14.50
C TYR A 95 -15.86 -31.43 -15.19
N PRO A 96 -15.64 -32.59 -14.53
CA PRO A 96 -14.95 -33.72 -15.15
C PRO A 96 -15.68 -34.26 -16.40
N GLY A 97 -17.00 -34.04 -16.48
CA GLY A 97 -17.85 -34.55 -17.54
C GLY A 97 -17.90 -36.07 -17.63
N GLU A 98 -18.48 -36.58 -18.71
CA GLU A 98 -18.70 -38.02 -18.89
C GLU A 98 -17.40 -38.81 -19.12
N TYR A 99 -16.32 -38.12 -19.48
CA TYR A 99 -15.02 -38.70 -19.80
C TYR A 99 -14.03 -38.65 -18.63
N GLY A 100 -14.43 -38.11 -17.48
CA GLY A 100 -13.56 -38.03 -16.29
C GLY A 100 -12.34 -37.12 -16.52
N PHE A 101 -12.52 -36.01 -17.22
CA PHE A 101 -11.46 -35.06 -17.56
C PHE A 101 -10.83 -34.46 -16.29
N GLN A 102 -9.54 -34.71 -16.11
CA GLN A 102 -8.76 -34.23 -14.96
C GLN A 102 -7.37 -33.78 -15.40
N LEU A 103 -6.79 -32.86 -14.64
CA LEU A 103 -5.42 -32.40 -14.83
C LEU A 103 -4.54 -32.94 -13.71
N ARG A 104 -3.39 -33.47 -14.09
CA ARG A 104 -2.30 -33.83 -13.19
C ARG A 104 -1.11 -32.92 -13.48
N PHE A 105 -0.36 -32.63 -12.42
CA PHE A 105 0.86 -31.85 -12.50
C PHE A 105 1.97 -32.65 -11.86
N ASN A 106 3.10 -32.73 -12.55
CA ASN A 106 4.27 -33.39 -11.99
C ASN A 106 4.72 -32.67 -10.71
N GLN A 107 4.94 -33.44 -9.64
CA GLN A 107 5.38 -32.92 -8.35
C GLN A 107 6.84 -32.46 -8.43
N SER A 108 7.04 -31.29 -8.98
CA SER A 108 8.33 -30.62 -9.05
C SER A 108 8.72 -29.99 -7.70
N SER A 109 10.02 -30.07 -7.41
CA SER A 109 10.66 -29.55 -6.20
C SER A 109 10.36 -28.07 -5.93
N THR A 110 10.38 -27.66 -4.66
CA THR A 110 10.22 -26.26 -4.22
C THR A 110 11.56 -25.52 -4.09
N THR A 111 12.61 -26.00 -4.76
CA THR A 111 13.94 -25.37 -4.74
C THR A 111 13.94 -24.01 -5.41
N LYS A 112 14.96 -23.19 -5.12
CA LYS A 112 15.13 -21.86 -5.74
C LYS A 112 15.30 -21.93 -7.27
N SER A 113 15.80 -23.05 -7.79
CA SER A 113 16.01 -23.30 -9.22
C SER A 113 14.78 -23.87 -9.93
N ALA A 114 13.68 -24.13 -9.21
CA ALA A 114 12.46 -24.64 -9.82
C ALA A 114 11.88 -23.63 -10.81
N VAL A 115 11.76 -24.05 -12.07
CA VAL A 115 11.25 -23.24 -13.18
C VAL A 115 9.72 -23.24 -13.22
N SER A 116 9.12 -24.36 -12.79
CA SER A 116 7.69 -24.54 -12.63
C SER A 116 7.44 -25.42 -11.40
N THR A 117 6.38 -25.13 -10.63
CA THR A 117 5.94 -25.95 -9.51
C THR A 117 4.46 -25.78 -9.21
N TYR A 118 3.79 -26.88 -8.87
CA TYR A 118 2.35 -26.91 -8.63
C TYR A 118 2.02 -27.22 -7.18
N SER A 119 1.15 -26.40 -6.59
CA SER A 119 0.61 -26.59 -5.25
C SER A 119 -0.77 -27.23 -5.32
N VAL A 120 -0.87 -28.48 -4.84
CA VAL A 120 -2.14 -29.21 -4.77
C VAL A 120 -3.09 -28.56 -3.78
N SER A 121 -2.60 -28.13 -2.61
CA SER A 121 -3.42 -27.52 -1.56
C SER A 121 -3.99 -26.16 -1.97
N LEU A 122 -3.30 -25.44 -2.86
CA LEU A 122 -3.76 -24.14 -3.35
C LEU A 122 -4.50 -24.23 -4.70
N ASN A 123 -4.51 -25.40 -5.37
CA ASN A 123 -4.87 -25.56 -6.77
C ASN A 123 -4.21 -24.47 -7.64
N LYS A 124 -2.87 -24.36 -7.52
CA LYS A 124 -2.12 -23.22 -8.04
C LYS A 124 -0.76 -23.59 -8.65
N LEU A 125 -0.56 -23.22 -9.90
CA LEU A 125 0.69 -23.33 -10.65
C LEU A 125 1.53 -22.07 -10.45
N TYR A 126 2.81 -22.26 -10.13
CA TYR A 126 3.83 -21.22 -10.06
C TYR A 126 4.86 -21.49 -11.15
N CYS A 127 5.13 -20.53 -12.02
CA CYS A 127 6.07 -20.72 -13.12
C CYS A 127 6.85 -19.45 -13.45
N GLN A 128 7.99 -19.62 -14.11
CA GLN A 128 8.74 -18.51 -14.69
C GLN A 128 8.16 -18.08 -16.04
N VAL A 129 8.32 -16.81 -16.38
CA VAL A 129 7.89 -16.25 -17.67
C VAL A 129 8.59 -16.98 -18.83
N ALA A 130 7.82 -17.29 -19.87
CA ALA A 130 8.27 -17.95 -21.11
C ALA A 130 8.97 -19.30 -20.89
N LYS A 131 8.71 -19.97 -19.77
CA LYS A 131 9.23 -21.31 -19.49
C LYS A 131 8.13 -22.36 -19.57
N THR A 132 8.53 -23.53 -20.04
CA THR A 132 7.66 -24.67 -20.29
C THR A 132 7.07 -25.21 -18.99
N CYS A 133 5.75 -25.34 -18.96
CA CYS A 133 4.97 -25.86 -17.86
C CYS A 133 4.20 -27.10 -18.34
N PRO A 134 4.68 -28.32 -18.04
CA PRO A 134 3.96 -29.53 -18.41
C PRO A 134 2.69 -29.68 -17.57
N VAL A 135 1.58 -29.95 -18.26
CA VAL A 135 0.26 -30.25 -17.68
C VAL A 135 -0.20 -31.58 -18.24
N ASP A 136 -0.36 -32.57 -17.38
CA ASP A 136 -0.76 -33.91 -17.79
C ASP A 136 -2.29 -33.98 -17.82
N VAL A 137 -2.83 -34.26 -19.00
CA VAL A 137 -4.26 -34.41 -19.23
C VAL A 137 -4.61 -35.89 -19.08
N GLN A 138 -5.51 -36.18 -18.16
CA GLN A 138 -6.03 -37.51 -17.92
C GLN A 138 -7.53 -37.56 -18.23
N VAL A 139 -7.93 -38.64 -18.88
CA VAL A 139 -9.33 -38.98 -19.17
C VAL A 139 -9.55 -40.44 -18.81
N GLU A 140 -10.71 -40.77 -18.24
CA GLU A 140 -11.09 -42.13 -17.88
C GLU A 140 -11.70 -42.90 -19.05
N ARG A 141 -12.34 -42.18 -19.99
CA ARG A 141 -12.92 -42.73 -21.22
C ARG A 141 -12.39 -41.97 -22.42
N GLU A 142 -12.23 -42.66 -23.55
CA GLU A 142 -11.76 -42.04 -24.78
C GLU A 142 -12.78 -41.00 -25.29
N PRO A 143 -12.37 -39.74 -25.50
CA PRO A 143 -13.24 -38.72 -26.05
C PRO A 143 -13.51 -38.96 -27.55
N PRO A 144 -14.54 -38.33 -28.12
CA PRO A 144 -14.86 -38.45 -29.54
C PRO A 144 -13.69 -38.05 -30.44
N GLN A 145 -13.62 -38.66 -31.63
CA GLN A 145 -12.61 -38.31 -32.62
C GLN A 145 -12.72 -36.82 -32.99
N GLY A 146 -11.57 -36.15 -33.03
CA GLY A 146 -11.50 -34.71 -33.31
C GLY A 146 -11.74 -33.82 -32.09
N ALA A 147 -11.77 -34.38 -30.87
CA ALA A 147 -11.76 -33.58 -29.65
C ALA A 147 -10.56 -32.62 -29.61
N ILE A 148 -10.76 -31.45 -29.00
CA ILE A 148 -9.75 -30.42 -28.83
C ILE A 148 -9.63 -30.05 -27.35
N LEU A 149 -8.43 -29.61 -26.97
CA LEU A 149 -8.17 -28.98 -25.70
C LEU A 149 -8.08 -27.48 -25.92
N ARG A 150 -8.66 -26.68 -25.02
CA ARG A 150 -8.57 -25.22 -25.04
C ARG A 150 -8.07 -24.70 -23.71
N ALA A 151 -7.13 -23.76 -23.75
CA ALA A 151 -6.64 -23.03 -22.58
C ALA A 151 -7.05 -21.56 -22.67
N THR A 152 -7.80 -21.08 -21.67
CA THR A 152 -8.31 -19.70 -21.62
C THR A 152 -7.95 -19.04 -20.28
N PRO A 153 -7.19 -17.92 -20.26
CA PRO A 153 -6.91 -17.18 -19.05
C PRO A 153 -8.03 -16.20 -18.70
N ILE A 154 -8.39 -16.13 -17.41
CA ILE A 154 -9.33 -15.16 -16.85
C ILE A 154 -8.82 -14.59 -15.53
N TYR A 155 -9.31 -13.42 -15.10
CA TYR A 155 -9.04 -12.93 -13.76
C TYR A 155 -9.87 -13.69 -12.72
N LYS A 156 -9.23 -14.06 -11.60
CA LYS A 156 -9.88 -14.82 -10.51
C LYS A 156 -10.92 -14.01 -9.75
N LYS A 157 -10.67 -12.71 -9.57
CA LYS A 157 -11.55 -11.84 -8.77
C LYS A 157 -12.74 -11.38 -9.61
N ALA A 158 -13.94 -11.41 -9.02
CA ALA A 158 -15.18 -10.97 -9.66
C ALA A 158 -15.12 -9.53 -10.18
N GLU A 159 -14.40 -8.64 -9.48
CA GLU A 159 -14.21 -7.23 -9.86
C GLU A 159 -13.52 -7.02 -11.22
N HIS A 160 -12.79 -8.03 -11.71
CA HIS A 160 -12.03 -7.97 -12.96
C HIS A 160 -12.44 -9.06 -13.97
N VAL A 161 -13.45 -9.88 -13.67
CA VAL A 161 -13.75 -11.08 -14.48
C VAL A 161 -14.22 -10.75 -15.91
N SER A 162 -14.82 -9.58 -16.11
CA SER A 162 -15.21 -9.05 -17.42
C SER A 162 -14.03 -8.57 -18.26
N GLU A 163 -12.88 -8.28 -17.66
CA GLU A 163 -11.69 -7.85 -18.38
C GLU A 163 -10.99 -9.02 -19.07
N VAL A 164 -10.36 -8.74 -20.21
CA VAL A 164 -9.55 -9.71 -20.94
C VAL A 164 -8.13 -9.76 -20.35
N VAL A 165 -7.61 -10.97 -20.16
CA VAL A 165 -6.23 -11.16 -19.70
C VAL A 165 -5.27 -11.05 -20.89
N LEU A 166 -4.57 -9.92 -20.96
CA LEU A 166 -3.60 -9.62 -22.02
C LEU A 166 -2.18 -9.49 -21.48
N ARG A 167 -1.18 -9.66 -22.37
CA ARG A 167 0.22 -9.29 -22.09
C ARG A 167 0.34 -7.77 -21.93
N CYS A 168 1.33 -7.32 -21.17
CA CYS A 168 1.61 -5.89 -21.08
C CYS A 168 2.20 -5.34 -22.40
N PRO A 169 2.02 -4.04 -22.69
CA PRO A 169 2.54 -3.41 -23.92
C PRO A 169 4.03 -3.64 -24.15
N HIS A 170 4.84 -3.65 -23.08
CA HIS A 170 6.27 -3.92 -23.15
C HIS A 170 6.56 -5.31 -23.76
N HIS A 171 5.95 -6.36 -23.22
CA HIS A 171 6.16 -7.73 -23.71
C HIS A 171 5.48 -8.00 -25.06
N GLN A 172 4.41 -7.26 -25.39
CA GLN A 172 3.76 -7.32 -26.69
C GLN A 172 4.64 -6.76 -27.83
N ASN A 173 5.40 -5.70 -27.52
CA ASN A 173 6.23 -4.98 -28.49
C ASN A 173 7.61 -5.61 -28.69
N VAL A 174 8.13 -6.33 -27.68
CA VAL A 174 9.38 -7.08 -27.83
C VAL A 174 9.14 -8.25 -28.76
N ALA A 175 9.79 -8.22 -29.93
CA ALA A 175 9.82 -9.36 -30.85
C ALA A 175 10.72 -10.44 -30.24
N GLU A 176 10.11 -11.38 -29.51
CA GLU A 176 10.78 -12.60 -29.10
C GLU A 176 10.93 -13.50 -30.35
N ASN A 177 12.17 -13.62 -30.84
CA ASN A 177 12.66 -14.62 -31.80
C ASN A 177 11.68 -15.09 -32.89
N ASN A 178 11.56 -14.36 -34.00
CA ASN A 178 11.08 -14.83 -35.33
C ASN A 178 9.84 -15.75 -35.40
N GLU A 179 9.01 -15.83 -34.36
CA GLU A 179 7.68 -16.43 -34.42
C GLU A 179 6.70 -15.40 -34.96
N GLY A 180 5.83 -15.85 -35.88
CA GLY A 180 4.91 -15.01 -36.64
C GLY A 180 4.17 -13.96 -35.81
N VAL A 181 3.86 -12.84 -36.46
CA VAL A 181 3.21 -11.64 -35.89
C VAL A 181 1.86 -11.95 -35.22
N THR A 182 1.25 -13.10 -35.50
CA THR A 182 -0.16 -13.39 -35.25
C THR A 182 -0.56 -13.59 -33.79
N HIS A 183 0.38 -13.83 -32.85
CA HIS A 183 0.02 -14.20 -31.47
C HIS A 183 0.81 -13.44 -30.38
N ARG A 184 1.22 -12.20 -30.67
CA ARG A 184 2.00 -11.38 -29.72
C ARG A 184 1.20 -10.93 -28.48
N SER A 185 -0.12 -10.87 -28.58
CA SER A 185 -1.04 -10.50 -27.48
C SER A 185 -1.32 -11.65 -26.50
N HIS A 186 -1.31 -12.90 -26.98
CA HIS A 186 -1.72 -14.07 -26.21
C HIS A 186 -0.80 -14.32 -25.01
N LEU A 187 -1.40 -14.41 -23.82
CA LEU A 187 -0.67 -14.72 -22.59
C LEU A 187 -0.18 -16.17 -22.56
N ILE A 188 -1.02 -17.12 -22.96
CA ILE A 188 -0.72 -18.56 -22.94
C ILE A 188 -0.28 -18.99 -24.34
N ARG A 189 0.82 -19.75 -24.41
CA ARG A 189 1.32 -20.41 -25.61
C ARG A 189 1.47 -21.91 -25.37
N VAL A 190 1.48 -22.67 -26.47
CA VAL A 190 1.72 -24.11 -26.45
C VAL A 190 3.06 -24.39 -27.14
N GLU A 191 3.93 -25.14 -26.47
CA GLU A 191 5.23 -25.58 -26.98
C GLU A 191 5.13 -27.03 -27.50
N GLY A 192 5.95 -27.38 -28.50
CA GLY A 192 6.05 -28.76 -28.99
C GLY A 192 4.95 -29.21 -29.95
N SER A 193 3.95 -28.38 -30.25
CA SER A 193 2.92 -28.68 -31.26
C SER A 193 2.73 -27.54 -32.26
N GLN A 194 2.92 -27.84 -33.55
CA GLN A 194 2.62 -26.92 -34.65
C GLN A 194 1.12 -26.84 -34.97
N ARG A 195 0.30 -27.70 -34.36
CA ARG A 195 -1.16 -27.75 -34.56
C ARG A 195 -1.91 -26.84 -33.59
N ALA A 196 -1.19 -26.09 -32.74
CA ALA A 196 -1.79 -25.12 -31.84
C ALA A 196 -2.41 -23.97 -32.65
N GLN A 197 -3.67 -23.66 -32.37
CA GLN A 197 -4.38 -22.53 -32.97
C GLN A 197 -4.67 -21.50 -31.88
N TYR A 198 -4.44 -20.24 -32.19
CA TYR A 198 -4.63 -19.14 -31.26
C TYR A 198 -5.84 -18.34 -31.73
N LEU A 199 -6.85 -18.26 -30.88
CA LEU A 199 -8.16 -17.73 -31.22
C LEU A 199 -8.45 -16.51 -30.36
N GLU A 200 -8.97 -15.46 -30.98
CA GLU A 200 -9.59 -14.33 -30.30
C GLU A 200 -11.09 -14.37 -30.59
N ASP A 201 -11.88 -14.47 -29.54
CA ASP A 201 -13.34 -14.46 -29.63
C ASP A 201 -13.82 -13.11 -30.20
N PRO A 202 -14.58 -13.09 -31.31
CA PRO A 202 -15.03 -11.84 -31.93
C PRO A 202 -15.87 -10.96 -31.01
N ASP A 203 -16.65 -11.56 -30.12
CA ASP A 203 -17.62 -10.89 -29.25
C ASP A 203 -16.99 -10.53 -27.90
N THR A 204 -16.35 -11.49 -27.24
CA THR A 204 -15.78 -11.31 -25.89
C THR A 204 -14.36 -10.75 -25.90
N LYS A 205 -13.68 -10.76 -27.07
CA LYS A 205 -12.25 -10.44 -27.24
C LYS A 205 -11.32 -11.31 -26.40
N ARG A 206 -11.82 -12.41 -25.84
CA ARG A 206 -11.01 -13.32 -25.04
C ARG A 206 -10.09 -14.11 -25.94
N GLN A 207 -8.84 -14.18 -25.50
CA GLN A 207 -7.80 -14.94 -26.20
C GLN A 207 -7.70 -16.33 -25.60
N SER A 208 -7.76 -17.35 -26.45
CA SER A 208 -7.58 -18.74 -26.09
C SER A 208 -6.58 -19.40 -27.04
N VAL A 209 -6.00 -20.52 -26.60
CA VAL A 209 -5.20 -21.39 -27.46
C VAL A 209 -5.84 -22.77 -27.45
N THR A 210 -6.03 -23.34 -28.64
CA THR A 210 -6.56 -24.69 -28.82
C THR A 210 -5.48 -25.60 -29.37
N LEU A 211 -5.53 -26.86 -28.98
CA LEU A 211 -4.71 -27.93 -29.55
C LEU A 211 -5.58 -29.17 -29.74
N PRO A 212 -5.38 -29.96 -30.80
CA PRO A 212 -6.03 -31.25 -30.94
C PRO A 212 -5.70 -32.14 -29.75
N TYR A 213 -6.71 -32.83 -29.22
CA TYR A 213 -6.49 -33.85 -28.21
C TYR A 213 -5.74 -35.03 -28.86
N GLU A 214 -4.67 -35.46 -28.22
CA GLU A 214 -3.89 -36.64 -28.62
C GLU A 214 -4.00 -37.70 -27.53
N HIS A 215 -4.15 -38.95 -27.94
CA HIS A 215 -4.24 -40.07 -27.00
C HIS A 215 -2.91 -40.27 -26.24
N PRO A 216 -2.95 -40.74 -24.99
CA PRO A 216 -1.75 -41.12 -24.26
C PRO A 216 -0.93 -42.15 -25.04
N GLN A 217 0.40 -42.01 -25.00
CA GLN A 217 1.29 -43.00 -25.60
C GLN A 217 1.16 -44.34 -24.88
N LEU A 218 1.46 -45.45 -25.58
CA LEU A 218 1.42 -46.79 -24.99
C LEU A 218 2.26 -46.86 -23.71
N GLY A 219 1.64 -47.25 -22.60
CA GLY A 219 2.27 -47.30 -21.27
C GLY A 219 2.17 -46.02 -20.44
N SER A 220 1.57 -44.95 -20.97
CA SER A 220 1.20 -43.74 -20.24
C SER A 220 -0.31 -43.70 -19.98
N GLU A 221 -0.72 -43.18 -18.83
CA GLU A 221 -2.13 -42.95 -18.48
C GLU A 221 -2.61 -41.53 -18.83
N SER A 222 -1.70 -40.66 -19.30
CA SER A 222 -1.99 -39.24 -19.55
C SER A 222 -1.22 -38.70 -20.76
N THR A 223 -1.78 -37.63 -21.35
CA THR A 223 -1.16 -36.86 -22.42
C THR A 223 -0.61 -35.55 -21.88
N THR A 224 0.68 -35.28 -22.06
CA THR A 224 1.31 -34.05 -21.54
C THR A 224 1.15 -32.90 -22.53
N VAL A 225 0.59 -31.79 -22.07
CA VAL A 225 0.51 -30.51 -22.79
C VAL A 225 1.55 -29.55 -22.21
N LEU A 226 2.34 -28.91 -23.08
CA LEU A 226 3.40 -27.99 -22.67
C LEU A 226 2.92 -26.54 -22.81
N LEU A 227 2.58 -25.90 -21.70
CA LEU A 227 2.10 -24.52 -21.67
C LEU A 227 3.21 -23.53 -21.30
N ASN A 228 3.22 -22.35 -21.92
CA ASN A 228 4.16 -21.28 -21.63
C ASN A 228 3.38 -19.99 -21.35
N TYR A 229 3.75 -19.28 -20.28
CA TYR A 229 3.10 -18.03 -19.89
C TYR A 229 4.01 -16.83 -20.19
N MET A 230 3.57 -15.95 -21.07
CA MET A 230 4.42 -14.97 -21.77
C MET A 230 4.47 -13.59 -21.09
N CYS A 231 4.01 -13.47 -19.85
CA CYS A 231 4.03 -12.23 -19.08
C CYS A 231 4.12 -12.54 -17.58
N ASN A 232 4.89 -11.76 -16.81
CA ASN A 232 4.88 -11.89 -15.36
C ASN A 232 3.55 -11.41 -14.78
N SER A 233 3.07 -12.07 -13.72
CA SER A 233 1.85 -11.64 -13.03
C SER A 233 1.95 -10.21 -12.47
N SER A 234 3.16 -9.71 -12.22
CA SER A 234 3.41 -8.35 -11.73
C SER A 234 3.57 -7.28 -12.82
N CYS A 235 3.46 -7.62 -14.11
CA CYS A 235 3.66 -6.66 -15.19
C CYS A 235 2.61 -5.53 -15.17
N MET A 236 3.09 -4.29 -15.10
CA MET A 236 2.25 -3.10 -15.24
C MET A 236 1.68 -3.01 -16.66
N GLY A 237 0.41 -2.64 -16.79
CA GLY A 237 -0.29 -2.59 -18.09
C GLY A 237 -0.72 -3.95 -18.64
N GLY A 238 -0.51 -5.05 -17.91
CA GLY A 238 -1.08 -6.37 -18.22
C GLY A 238 -1.87 -6.91 -17.02
N MET A 239 -1.45 -8.05 -16.47
CA MET A 239 -2.07 -8.62 -15.26
C MET A 239 -1.99 -7.71 -14.03
N ASN A 240 -0.92 -6.92 -13.87
CA ASN A 240 -0.75 -5.93 -12.80
C ASN A 240 -1.04 -6.46 -11.38
N ARG A 241 -0.46 -7.62 -11.03
CA ARG A 241 -0.60 -8.33 -9.74
C ARG A 241 -2.00 -8.88 -9.45
N ARG A 242 -2.92 -8.86 -10.43
CA ARG A 242 -4.22 -9.50 -10.32
C ARG A 242 -4.08 -11.01 -10.53
N PRO A 243 -4.62 -11.86 -9.63
CA PRO A 243 -4.55 -13.30 -9.78
C PRO A 243 -5.40 -13.76 -10.96
N ILE A 244 -4.91 -14.76 -11.70
CA ILE A 244 -5.58 -15.34 -12.86
C ILE A 244 -5.89 -16.82 -12.65
N LEU A 245 -6.95 -17.29 -13.28
CA LEU A 245 -7.23 -18.72 -13.48
C LEU A 245 -6.96 -19.07 -14.94
N THR A 246 -6.40 -20.25 -15.16
CA THR A 246 -6.43 -20.89 -16.47
C THR A 246 -7.56 -21.91 -16.47
N ILE A 247 -8.49 -21.73 -17.40
CA ILE A 247 -9.56 -22.68 -17.68
C ILE A 247 -9.04 -23.60 -18.78
N MET A 248 -8.92 -24.89 -18.48
CA MET A 248 -8.68 -25.93 -19.47
C MET A 248 -10.01 -26.63 -19.76
N THR A 249 -10.40 -26.68 -21.02
CA THR A 249 -11.59 -27.39 -21.47
C THR A 249 -11.22 -28.47 -22.47
N LEU A 250 -11.93 -29.60 -22.40
CA LEU A 250 -12.00 -30.61 -23.44
C LEU A 250 -13.30 -30.35 -24.20
N GLU A 251 -13.20 -30.10 -25.50
CA GLU A 251 -14.32 -29.69 -26.36
C GLU A 251 -14.43 -30.60 -27.59
N THR A 252 -15.62 -30.69 -28.16
CA THR A 252 -15.81 -31.23 -29.51
C THR A 252 -15.41 -30.19 -30.56
N HIS A 253 -15.28 -30.60 -31.82
CA HIS A 253 -15.09 -29.68 -32.95
C HIS A 253 -16.25 -28.68 -33.12
N ASP A 254 -17.44 -28.98 -32.58
CA ASP A 254 -18.63 -28.12 -32.56
C ASP A 254 -18.70 -27.23 -31.29
N GLU A 255 -17.57 -27.04 -30.59
CA GLU A 255 -17.44 -26.21 -29.38
C GLU A 255 -18.28 -26.67 -28.17
N GLN A 256 -18.74 -27.92 -28.15
CA GLN A 256 -19.41 -28.48 -26.98
C GLN A 256 -18.39 -28.88 -25.91
N VAL A 257 -18.53 -28.33 -24.70
CA VAL A 257 -17.64 -28.64 -23.56
C VAL A 257 -17.95 -30.04 -23.02
N LEU A 258 -17.02 -30.96 -23.21
CA LEU A 258 -17.03 -32.33 -22.68
C LEU A 258 -16.45 -32.43 -21.27
N GLY A 259 -15.57 -31.50 -20.92
CA GLY A 259 -14.95 -31.43 -19.60
C GLY A 259 -14.27 -30.08 -19.37
N ARG A 260 -14.14 -29.66 -18.11
CA ARG A 260 -13.51 -28.42 -17.69
C ARG A 260 -12.77 -28.61 -16.37
N CYS A 261 -11.56 -28.08 -16.30
CA CYS A 261 -10.78 -28.01 -15.08
C CYS A 261 -10.08 -26.65 -14.99
N CYS A 262 -10.15 -26.01 -13.83
CA CYS A 262 -9.61 -24.69 -13.59
C CYS A 262 -8.51 -24.75 -12.53
N PHE A 263 -7.42 -24.02 -12.76
CA PHE A 263 -6.35 -23.87 -11.77
C PHE A 263 -5.81 -22.44 -11.77
N GLU A 264 -5.34 -21.99 -10.62
CA GLU A 264 -4.74 -20.66 -10.49
C GLU A 264 -3.31 -20.65 -11.04
N VAL A 265 -2.89 -19.53 -11.64
CA VAL A 265 -1.52 -19.38 -12.15
C VAL A 265 -0.87 -18.13 -11.61
N ARG A 266 0.39 -18.27 -11.19
CA ARG A 266 1.28 -17.18 -10.81
C ARG A 266 2.59 -17.27 -11.58
N VAL A 267 2.77 -16.33 -12.51
CA VAL A 267 4.01 -16.16 -13.27
C VAL A 267 4.95 -15.25 -12.49
N CYS A 268 6.05 -15.81 -11.99
CA CYS A 268 6.97 -15.14 -11.07
C CYS A 268 8.43 -15.59 -11.28
N ALA A 269 9.38 -14.77 -10.83
CA ALA A 269 10.81 -15.06 -10.99
C ALA A 269 11.30 -16.25 -10.15
N CYS A 270 10.65 -16.55 -9.01
CA CYS A 270 11.07 -17.59 -8.07
C CYS A 270 9.89 -18.48 -7.63
N PRO A 271 9.41 -19.40 -8.49
CA PRO A 271 8.25 -20.26 -8.22
C PRO A 271 8.29 -20.99 -6.88
N GLY A 272 9.39 -21.69 -6.58
CA GLY A 272 9.53 -22.47 -5.34
C GLY A 272 9.41 -21.63 -4.06
N ARG A 273 9.95 -20.40 -4.07
CA ARG A 273 9.84 -19.47 -2.93
C ARG A 273 8.39 -19.01 -2.75
N ASP A 274 7.79 -18.51 -3.82
CA ASP A 274 6.44 -17.93 -3.77
C ASP A 274 5.41 -19.00 -3.39
N ARG A 275 5.55 -20.24 -3.90
CA ARG A 275 4.75 -21.39 -3.47
C ARG A 275 4.85 -21.65 -1.97
N LYS A 276 6.08 -21.79 -1.45
CA LYS A 276 6.31 -22.07 -0.02
C LYS A 276 5.69 -20.98 0.87
N THR A 277 5.90 -19.71 0.51
CA THR A 277 5.34 -18.57 1.27
C THR A 277 3.82 -18.58 1.26
N GLU A 278 3.17 -18.83 0.12
CA GLU A 278 1.70 -18.86 0.05
C GLU A 278 1.09 -20.10 0.73
N GLU A 279 1.73 -21.26 0.64
CA GLU A 279 1.30 -22.48 1.36
C GLU A 279 1.41 -22.29 2.89
N GLU A 280 2.50 -21.70 3.38
CA GLU A 280 2.67 -21.36 4.80
C GLU A 280 1.58 -20.38 5.28
N ASN A 281 1.28 -19.36 4.48
CA ASN A 281 0.21 -18.40 4.79
C ASN A 281 -1.17 -19.06 4.85
N ARG A 282 -1.47 -19.96 3.90
CA ARG A 282 -2.72 -20.75 3.92
C ARG A 282 -2.79 -21.61 5.19
N ASN A 283 -1.72 -22.34 5.52
CA ASN A 283 -1.71 -23.22 6.69
C ASN A 283 -1.94 -22.44 8.00
N LYS A 284 -1.38 -21.24 8.13
CA LYS A 284 -1.65 -20.36 9.28
C LYS A 284 -3.11 -19.91 9.32
N ALA A 285 -3.70 -19.57 8.18
CA ALA A 285 -5.11 -19.20 8.10
C ALA A 285 -6.04 -20.38 8.46
N THR A 286 -5.78 -21.59 7.96
CA THR A 286 -6.60 -22.78 8.26
C THR A 286 -6.47 -23.25 9.72
N ALA A 287 -5.29 -23.08 10.33
CA ALA A 287 -5.07 -23.35 11.75
C ALA A 287 -5.93 -22.44 12.64
N ARG A 288 -6.17 -21.19 12.23
CA ARG A 288 -7.08 -20.24 12.90
C ARG A 288 -8.56 -20.63 12.78
N THR A 289 -8.98 -21.30 11.69
CA THR A 289 -10.41 -21.62 11.45
C THR A 289 -10.85 -22.95 12.10
N THR A 290 -9.96 -23.92 12.22
CA THR A 290 -10.27 -25.26 12.77
C THR A 290 -10.45 -25.27 14.30
N THR A 291 -9.83 -24.33 15.01
CA THR A 291 -10.05 -24.11 16.45
C THR A 291 -11.44 -23.50 16.73
N ALA A 292 -11.95 -22.64 15.86
CA ALA A 292 -13.29 -22.05 15.98
C ALA A 292 -14.42 -23.09 15.81
N ALA A 293 -14.28 -24.04 14.88
CA ALA A 293 -15.32 -25.03 14.58
C ALA A 293 -15.50 -26.12 15.66
N LYS A 294 -14.49 -26.39 16.50
CA LYS A 294 -14.59 -27.37 17.61
C LYS A 294 -15.45 -26.88 18.79
N ARG A 295 -15.71 -25.57 18.90
CA ARG A 295 -16.48 -24.99 20.02
C ARG A 295 -18.01 -25.04 19.83
N ILE A 296 -18.51 -25.27 18.61
CA ILE A 296 -19.95 -25.28 18.31
C ILE A 296 -20.64 -26.61 18.71
N LYS A 297 -19.89 -27.67 19.07
CA LYS A 297 -20.45 -29.02 19.26
C LYS A 297 -20.55 -29.51 20.73
N ARG A 298 -20.69 -28.61 21.71
CA ARG A 298 -21.00 -28.98 23.10
C ARG A 298 -22.17 -28.15 23.64
N GLU A 299 -23.39 -28.55 23.28
CA GLU A 299 -24.58 -28.24 24.09
C GLU A 299 -24.61 -29.18 25.31
N ALA A 300 -24.96 -28.59 26.46
CA ALA A 300 -24.95 -29.18 27.79
C ALA A 300 -26.07 -30.21 28.02
N PRO A 301 -26.04 -30.93 29.15
CA PRO A 301 -27.03 -30.61 30.20
C PRO A 301 -26.44 -30.42 31.62
N LEU A 302 -27.00 -29.45 32.34
CA LEU A 302 -26.94 -29.20 33.81
C LEU A 302 -27.64 -30.35 34.59
N PRO A 303 -27.53 -30.53 35.93
CA PRO A 303 -27.46 -29.53 37.04
C PRO A 303 -26.43 -29.94 38.15
N ASP A 304 -26.26 -29.37 39.36
CA ASP A 304 -27.05 -28.55 40.28
C ASP A 304 -26.12 -27.93 41.38
N VAL A 305 -26.68 -27.03 42.20
CA VAL A 305 -26.12 -26.02 43.13
C VAL A 305 -25.39 -26.56 44.39
N GLN A 306 -24.36 -25.84 44.91
CA GLN A 306 -24.24 -25.27 46.30
C GLN A 306 -22.83 -25.09 46.90
N ALA A 307 -22.60 -23.85 47.37
CA ALA A 307 -21.90 -23.38 48.58
C ALA A 307 -20.34 -23.33 48.71
N SER A 308 -19.85 -22.09 48.87
CA SER A 308 -18.58 -21.61 49.48
C SER A 308 -18.57 -21.83 51.03
N PRO A 309 -17.55 -21.43 51.86
CA PRO A 309 -16.35 -20.59 51.64
C PRO A 309 -15.04 -21.06 52.35
N GLY A 310 -13.90 -20.36 52.15
CA GLY A 310 -12.83 -20.27 53.17
C GLY A 310 -11.35 -20.32 52.74
N ALA A 311 -10.74 -19.14 52.65
CA ALA A 311 -9.38 -18.71 53.02
C ALA A 311 -8.09 -19.54 52.76
N GLU A 312 -7.12 -18.81 52.18
CA GLU A 312 -5.64 -18.87 52.36
C GLU A 312 -4.85 -20.09 51.84
N ALA A 313 -4.08 -19.88 50.76
CA ALA A 313 -2.61 -19.90 50.81
C ALA A 313 -2.01 -19.73 49.40
N CYS A 314 -1.12 -18.74 49.30
CA CYS A 314 -0.23 -18.50 48.16
C CYS A 314 0.61 -19.76 47.84
N LYS A 315 0.45 -20.31 46.63
CA LYS A 315 1.41 -21.25 46.03
C LYS A 315 1.67 -20.86 44.58
N LYS A 316 2.93 -20.54 44.31
CA LYS A 316 3.55 -20.42 42.98
C LYS A 316 3.00 -21.48 42.01
N MET A 317 2.50 -21.04 40.86
CA MET A 317 2.30 -21.92 39.71
C MET A 317 2.86 -21.29 38.45
N ARG A 318 3.44 -22.18 37.64
CA ARG A 318 4.16 -21.98 36.39
C ARG A 318 3.32 -21.20 35.38
N ALA A 319 4.00 -20.39 34.58
CA ALA A 319 3.44 -19.79 33.37
C ALA A 319 3.06 -20.89 32.37
N ASP A 320 1.79 -21.26 32.39
CA ASP A 320 1.09 -21.94 31.32
C ASP A 320 0.01 -20.98 30.86
N SER A 321 0.13 -20.45 29.65
CA SER A 321 -0.93 -19.64 29.04
C SER A 321 -0.85 -19.73 27.52
N SER A 322 -1.41 -20.81 26.98
CA SER A 322 -1.98 -20.81 25.64
C SER A 322 -3.17 -19.84 25.63
N VAL A 323 -2.92 -18.58 25.28
CA VAL A 323 -3.98 -17.60 25.09
C VAL A 323 -4.61 -17.87 23.71
N GLU A 324 -5.84 -18.40 23.71
CA GLU A 324 -6.65 -18.64 22.51
C GLU A 324 -6.95 -17.28 21.83
N GLU A 325 -6.64 -17.14 20.53
CA GLU A 325 -6.96 -15.93 19.75
C GLU A 325 -8.50 -15.78 19.63
N GLU A 326 -9.09 -14.86 20.39
CA GLU A 326 -10.52 -14.55 20.37
C GLU A 326 -10.82 -13.48 19.29
N ILE A 327 -11.82 -13.74 18.43
CA ILE A 327 -12.19 -12.83 17.32
C ILE A 327 -13.32 -11.92 17.77
N TYR A 328 -13.14 -10.60 17.59
CA TYR A 328 -14.11 -9.58 17.96
C TYR A 328 -14.63 -8.81 16.73
N PHE A 329 -15.92 -8.44 16.76
CA PHE A 329 -16.53 -7.64 15.69
C PHE A 329 -16.54 -6.16 16.06
N LEU A 330 -15.95 -5.32 15.20
CA LEU A 330 -15.93 -3.87 15.36
C LEU A 330 -16.84 -3.20 14.33
N GLN A 331 -17.90 -2.54 14.79
CA GLN A 331 -18.78 -1.78 13.92
C GLN A 331 -18.16 -0.40 13.60
N VAL A 332 -17.90 -0.13 12.32
CA VAL A 332 -17.24 1.11 11.88
C VAL A 332 -18.16 1.90 10.96
N ARG A 333 -18.39 3.18 11.25
CA ARG A 333 -19.12 4.10 10.36
C ARG A 333 -18.18 4.84 9.41
N GLY A 334 -18.51 4.85 8.12
CA GLY A 334 -17.79 5.61 7.09
C GLY A 334 -16.65 4.82 6.43
N LYS A 335 -16.59 4.90 5.09
CA LYS A 335 -15.73 4.07 4.24
C LYS A 335 -14.23 4.32 4.45
N GLU A 336 -13.82 5.58 4.66
CA GLU A 336 -12.41 5.92 4.88
C GLU A 336 -11.88 5.38 6.21
N ARG A 337 -12.67 5.51 7.28
CA ARG A 337 -12.34 4.96 8.60
C ARG A 337 -12.27 3.44 8.57
N PHE A 338 -13.21 2.80 7.86
CA PHE A 338 -13.18 1.36 7.64
C PHE A 338 -11.90 0.93 6.90
N ASN A 339 -11.52 1.63 5.82
CA ASN A 339 -10.32 1.30 5.06
C ASN A 339 -9.03 1.49 5.87
N MET A 340 -8.95 2.53 6.71
CA MET A 340 -7.83 2.73 7.62
C MET A 340 -7.71 1.58 8.62
N LEU A 341 -8.80 1.27 9.35
CA LEU A 341 -8.80 0.21 10.36
C LEU A 341 -8.54 -1.17 9.74
N LYS A 342 -9.10 -1.43 8.56
CA LYS A 342 -8.82 -2.64 7.79
C LYS A 342 -7.33 -2.74 7.44
N THR A 343 -6.72 -1.65 6.97
CA THR A 343 -5.29 -1.62 6.63
C THR A 343 -4.41 -1.92 7.85
N ILE A 344 -4.76 -1.39 9.02
CA ILE A 344 -4.05 -1.65 10.28
C ILE A 344 -4.20 -3.13 10.66
N ASN A 345 -5.42 -3.68 10.62
CA ASN A 345 -5.68 -5.07 10.96
C ASN A 345 -4.94 -6.04 10.02
N ASP A 346 -5.05 -5.84 8.70
CA ASP A 346 -4.35 -6.64 7.69
C ASP A 346 -2.82 -6.61 7.90
N SER A 347 -2.27 -5.47 8.36
CA SER A 347 -0.85 -5.31 8.67
C SER A 347 -0.42 -6.07 9.93
N LEU A 348 -1.27 -6.10 10.97
CA LEU A 348 -1.01 -6.84 12.21
C LEU A 348 -1.04 -8.34 11.95
N GLU A 349 -2.04 -8.84 11.22
CA GLU A 349 -2.13 -10.25 10.83
C GLU A 349 -0.94 -10.67 9.96
N LEU A 350 -0.48 -9.79 9.07
CA LEU A 350 0.71 -10.00 8.26
C LEU A 350 1.98 -10.11 9.14
N MET A 351 2.10 -9.26 10.16
CA MET A 351 3.21 -9.37 11.11
C MET A 351 3.18 -10.70 11.87
N ASP A 352 2.03 -11.17 12.33
CA ASP A 352 1.91 -12.45 13.04
C ASP A 352 2.24 -13.67 12.16
N THR A 353 1.86 -13.61 10.88
CA THR A 353 2.08 -14.69 9.91
C THR A 353 3.49 -14.72 9.31
N MET A 354 4.37 -13.76 9.59
CA MET A 354 5.78 -13.83 9.17
C MET A 354 6.65 -14.75 10.04
N SER A 355 7.59 -15.48 9.42
CA SER A 355 8.60 -16.29 10.13
C SER A 355 9.53 -15.37 10.95
N ALA A 356 10.17 -15.83 12.03
CA ALA A 356 11.09 -14.98 12.82
C ALA A 356 12.20 -14.36 11.96
N SER A 357 12.73 -15.12 10.99
CA SER A 357 13.71 -14.61 10.01
C SER A 357 13.13 -13.63 8.98
N ASP A 358 11.82 -13.70 8.68
CA ASP A 358 11.15 -12.73 7.81
C ASP A 358 10.58 -11.54 8.56
N LYS A 359 10.25 -11.68 9.86
CA LYS A 359 10.02 -10.61 10.84
C LYS A 359 11.32 -9.85 11.06
N ASP A 360 12.46 -10.53 11.12
CA ASP A 360 13.78 -9.90 11.09
C ASP A 360 14.08 -9.33 9.71
N LYS A 361 13.66 -9.94 8.58
CA LYS A 361 13.72 -9.27 7.27
C LYS A 361 12.71 -8.14 7.12
N TYR A 362 11.64 -8.04 7.91
CA TYR A 362 10.66 -6.95 7.89
C TYR A 362 11.01 -5.87 8.91
N ARG A 363 11.69 -6.21 10.01
CA ARG A 363 12.45 -5.31 10.87
C ARG A 363 13.70 -4.79 10.13
N GLN A 364 14.35 -5.63 9.31
CA GLN A 364 15.41 -5.27 8.33
C GLN A 364 14.86 -4.82 6.96
N LYS A 365 13.54 -4.79 6.71
CA LYS A 365 12.91 -4.13 5.52
C LYS A 365 12.17 -2.85 5.94
N ARG A 366 11.87 -2.69 7.23
CA ARG A 366 11.88 -1.42 7.96
C ARG A 366 13.30 -0.85 8.09
N CYS A 367 14.34 -1.59 7.72
CA CYS A 367 15.48 -1.01 7.01
C CYS A 367 15.15 -1.00 5.51
N PRO A 368 14.90 0.17 4.88
CA PRO A 368 14.74 0.20 3.45
C PRO A 368 15.98 -0.46 2.81
N ARG A 369 15.81 -1.18 1.68
CA ARG A 369 16.93 -1.57 0.79
C ARG A 369 17.60 -0.36 0.11
N ASN A 370 17.33 0.82 0.64
CA ASN A 370 18.21 1.96 0.64
C ASN A 370 18.70 2.10 2.08
N LEU A 371 19.99 1.84 2.37
CA LEU A 371 20.61 2.44 3.55
C LEU A 371 20.63 3.96 3.31
N LYS A 372 19.47 4.60 3.47
CA LYS A 372 19.30 6.05 3.38
C LYS A 372 18.93 6.50 4.77
N LYS A 373 19.98 6.97 5.41
CA LYS A 373 19.98 7.96 6.47
C LYS A 373 20.06 7.43 7.92
N SER A 374 21.27 7.38 8.50
CA SER A 374 21.44 7.86 9.89
C SER A 374 21.03 9.33 9.90
N LEU A 375 19.73 9.62 10.01
CA LEU A 375 19.15 10.92 9.75
C LEU A 375 19.92 12.01 10.50
N ALA A 376 20.86 12.64 9.80
CA ALA A 376 21.49 13.84 10.25
C ALA A 376 20.41 14.90 10.05
N THR A 377 19.79 15.26 11.16
CA THR A 377 18.72 16.23 11.21
C THR A 377 19.37 17.60 11.34
N ALA A 378 18.97 18.50 10.45
CA ALA A 378 19.26 19.90 10.63
C ALA A 378 18.54 20.37 11.90
N GLY A 379 19.30 20.74 12.94
CA GLY A 379 18.74 21.41 14.10
C GLY A 379 18.42 22.87 13.78
N ASN A 380 18.14 23.65 14.82
CA ASN A 380 17.87 25.09 14.68
C ASN A 380 19.11 25.79 14.09
N ALA A 381 18.92 26.49 12.98
CA ALA A 381 19.93 27.38 12.42
C ALA A 381 19.94 28.69 13.19
N GLU A 382 21.13 29.17 13.53
CA GLU A 382 21.35 30.44 14.24
C GLU A 382 22.17 31.40 13.35
N ILE A 383 22.32 32.64 13.80
CA ILE A 383 23.20 33.61 13.15
C ILE A 383 24.64 33.12 13.31
N GLY A 384 25.28 32.76 12.20
CA GLY A 384 26.66 32.28 12.18
C GLY A 384 26.95 30.96 12.91
N ALA A 385 25.93 30.20 13.29
CA ALA A 385 26.08 28.88 13.91
C ALA A 385 24.99 27.90 13.48
N PHE A 386 25.28 26.61 13.63
CA PHE A 386 24.32 25.55 13.30
C PHE A 386 24.47 24.36 14.24
N PHE A 387 23.34 23.85 14.71
CA PHE A 387 23.26 22.63 15.51
C PHE A 387 22.96 21.43 14.62
N LEU A 388 23.93 20.52 14.52
CA LEU A 388 23.80 19.28 13.78
C LEU A 388 23.50 18.14 14.77
N GLY A 389 22.44 17.39 14.54
CA GLY A 389 22.09 16.21 15.34
C GLY A 389 21.91 14.98 14.46
N TRP A 390 22.22 13.80 14.96
CA TRP A 390 22.02 12.54 14.24
C TRP A 390 21.67 11.42 15.21
N HIS A 391 20.92 10.43 14.72
CA HIS A 391 20.54 9.29 15.54
C HIS A 391 21.52 8.13 15.41
N GLN A 392 21.83 7.47 16.53
CA GLN A 392 22.58 6.22 16.52
C GLN A 392 21.74 5.14 15.85
N GLY A 393 22.20 4.64 14.70
CA GLY A 393 21.58 3.51 14.04
C GLY A 393 21.76 2.21 14.85
N ILE A 394 21.10 1.13 14.40
CA ILE A 394 21.05 -0.20 15.05
C ILE A 394 22.41 -0.97 14.95
N SER A 395 23.52 -0.26 14.73
CA SER A 395 24.85 -0.85 14.53
C SER A 395 25.85 -0.31 15.56
N VAL A 396 26.83 -1.14 15.92
CA VAL A 396 27.96 -0.75 16.80
C VAL A 396 28.89 0.21 16.03
N ILE A 397 28.57 1.50 16.09
CA ILE A 397 29.35 2.63 15.53
C ILE A 397 30.35 3.07 16.59
N THR A 398 31.61 3.30 16.19
CA THR A 398 32.69 3.73 17.09
C THR A 398 32.82 5.25 17.17
N GLY A 399 32.33 5.97 16.15
CA GLY A 399 32.29 7.44 16.11
C GLY A 399 31.74 7.96 14.79
N TRP A 400 31.81 9.27 14.59
CA TRP A 400 31.31 10.00 13.43
C TRP A 400 32.38 10.95 12.92
N GLU A 401 32.54 11.02 11.60
CA GLU A 401 33.40 12.01 10.96
C GLU A 401 32.53 13.01 10.19
N ILE A 402 32.68 14.29 10.49
CA ILE A 402 31.97 15.39 9.84
C ILE A 402 32.94 16.09 8.90
N ARG A 403 32.58 16.17 7.62
CA ARG A 403 33.33 16.89 6.58
C ARG A 403 32.52 18.06 6.06
N GLY A 404 33.04 19.27 6.21
CA GLY A 404 32.45 20.50 5.68
C GLY A 404 33.03 20.90 4.31
N ASN A 405 32.45 21.94 3.70
CA ASN A 405 32.89 22.49 2.41
C ASN A 405 34.26 23.23 2.48
N SER A 406 34.88 23.34 3.65
CA SER A 406 36.12 24.09 3.90
C SER A 406 37.31 23.20 4.29
N ASP A 407 37.37 21.96 3.80
CA ASP A 407 38.40 20.94 4.11
C ASP A 407 38.61 20.61 5.60
N GLN A 408 37.70 21.07 6.47
CA GLN A 408 37.74 20.74 7.89
C GLN A 408 37.02 19.41 8.14
N THR A 409 37.80 18.45 8.63
CA THR A 409 37.36 17.18 9.19
C THR A 409 37.31 17.29 10.70
N SER A 410 36.19 16.86 11.30
CA SER A 410 36.06 16.77 12.74
C SER A 410 35.45 15.42 13.13
N ASN A 411 36.01 14.81 14.17
CA ASN A 411 35.56 13.51 14.66
C ASN A 411 34.77 13.70 15.96
N GLU A 412 33.59 13.07 16.03
CA GLU A 412 32.69 13.15 17.16
C GLU A 412 32.23 11.77 17.59
N THR A 413 32.23 11.51 18.90
CA THR A 413 31.69 10.27 19.47
C THR A 413 30.23 10.43 19.90
N GLY A 414 29.78 11.67 20.10
CA GLY A 414 28.41 12.02 20.43
C GLY A 414 27.44 11.96 19.24
N LEU A 415 26.19 12.30 19.52
CA LEU A 415 25.10 12.34 18.54
C LEU A 415 24.76 13.75 18.05
N THR A 416 25.52 14.75 18.49
CA THR A 416 25.28 16.16 18.17
C THR A 416 26.60 16.91 18.03
N LYS A 417 26.65 17.90 17.15
CA LYS A 417 27.77 18.83 16.98
C LYS A 417 27.25 20.24 16.70
N SER A 418 27.78 21.21 17.44
CA SER A 418 27.60 22.63 17.11
C SER A 418 28.75 23.07 16.20
N ILE A 419 28.40 23.74 15.11
CA ILE A 419 29.34 24.32 14.15
C ILE A 419 29.23 25.83 14.27
N GLN A 420 30.35 26.48 14.59
CA GLN A 420 30.42 27.92 14.84
C GLN A 420 31.24 28.63 13.75
N ASN A 421 31.23 29.96 13.78
CA ASN A 421 31.96 30.83 12.85
C ASN A 421 31.53 30.67 11.38
N LEU A 422 30.25 30.35 11.16
CA LEU A 422 29.65 30.36 9.84
C LEU A 422 29.31 31.80 9.44
N VAL A 423 29.28 32.07 8.14
CA VAL A 423 28.82 33.35 7.60
C VAL A 423 27.30 33.32 7.54
N SER A 424 26.65 34.35 8.06
CA SER A 424 25.19 34.52 8.06
C SER A 424 24.60 34.52 6.64
N GLY A 425 23.38 34.01 6.49
CA GLY A 425 22.62 33.97 5.24
C GLY A 425 23.28 33.25 4.04
N LYS A 426 24.05 32.19 4.30
CA LYS A 426 24.67 31.35 3.24
C LYS A 426 24.24 29.89 3.33
N LEU A 427 24.21 29.23 2.17
CA LEU A 427 24.01 27.79 2.06
C LEU A 427 25.29 27.04 2.43
N TYR A 428 25.19 26.13 3.40
CA TYR A 428 26.23 25.19 3.76
C TYR A 428 25.79 23.78 3.42
N SER A 429 26.74 22.94 2.99
CA SER A 429 26.54 21.51 2.76
C SER A 429 27.60 20.74 3.51
N ILE A 430 27.17 19.78 4.32
CA ILE A 430 28.01 19.01 5.23
C ILE A 430 27.76 17.53 5.01
N GLN A 431 28.84 16.75 5.06
CA GLN A 431 28.78 15.30 4.99
C GLN A 431 29.07 14.68 6.36
N VAL A 432 28.20 13.79 6.82
CA VAL A 432 28.38 13.04 8.08
C VAL A 432 28.62 11.58 7.73
N PHE A 433 29.79 11.06 8.10
CA PHE A 433 30.23 9.68 7.90
C PHE A 433 30.13 8.91 9.23
N PRO A 434 29.34 7.84 9.31
CA PRO A 434 29.42 6.91 10.43
C PRO A 434 30.72 6.12 10.33
N VAL A 435 31.50 6.03 11.40
CA VAL A 435 32.78 5.30 11.43
C VAL A 435 32.63 4.00 12.22
N LYS A 436 33.06 2.89 11.63
CA LYS A 436 33.11 1.58 12.28
C LYS A 436 34.44 0.89 11.98
N CYS A 437 35.20 0.56 13.03
CA CYS A 437 36.52 -0.08 12.91
C CYS A 437 37.44 0.68 11.93
N ASP A 438 37.53 2.00 12.09
CA ASP A 438 38.34 2.92 11.28
C ASP A 438 38.02 2.89 9.78
N ARG A 439 36.77 2.57 9.43
CA ARG A 439 36.26 2.66 8.06
C ARG A 439 35.01 3.53 8.01
N ASP A 440 35.01 4.44 7.04
CA ASP A 440 33.88 5.30 6.70
C ASP A 440 32.75 4.44 6.10
N LEU A 441 31.57 4.54 6.70
CA LEU A 441 30.33 4.05 6.12
C LEU A 441 29.72 5.14 5.21
N ASN A 442 28.61 4.81 4.55
CA ASN A 442 27.93 5.73 3.63
C ASN A 442 27.61 7.07 4.30
N SER A 443 28.14 8.15 3.73
CA SER A 443 27.88 9.49 4.25
C SER A 443 26.47 9.96 3.98
N GLN A 444 26.08 10.96 4.75
CA GLN A 444 24.89 11.75 4.49
C GLN A 444 25.21 13.19 4.30
N ASN A 445 24.58 13.76 3.29
CA ASN A 445 24.64 15.18 3.01
C ASN A 445 23.48 15.87 3.72
N VAL A 446 23.81 16.86 4.53
CA VAL A 446 22.86 17.81 5.11
C VAL A 446 23.21 19.17 4.55
N SER A 447 22.21 19.85 3.99
CA SER A 447 22.36 21.21 3.52
C SER A 447 21.42 22.12 4.31
N PHE A 448 21.91 23.27 4.73
CA PHE A 448 21.15 24.23 5.52
C PHE A 448 21.61 25.64 5.19
N TYR A 449 20.71 26.61 5.35
CA TYR A 449 21.04 28.03 5.32
C TYR A 449 21.27 28.51 6.75
N THR A 450 22.30 29.33 6.96
CA THR A 450 22.40 30.14 8.18
C THR A 450 21.36 31.26 8.14
N LEU A 451 20.87 31.70 9.31
CA LEU A 451 19.95 32.84 9.35
C LEU A 451 20.66 34.10 8.81
N PRO A 452 19.97 34.96 8.03
CA PRO A 452 20.48 36.27 7.66
C PRO A 452 20.72 37.12 8.90
N ASP A 453 21.76 37.95 8.88
CA ASP A 453 22.01 38.93 9.93
C ASP A 453 20.96 40.06 9.90
N GLU A 454 20.89 40.84 10.98
CA GLU A 454 20.03 42.01 11.05
C GLU A 454 20.42 43.06 10.00
N ILE A 455 19.41 43.69 9.40
CA ILE A 455 19.64 44.88 8.57
C ILE A 455 20.17 46.02 9.43
N ARG A 456 20.94 46.92 8.83
CA ARG A 456 21.58 48.02 9.56
C ARG A 456 20.93 49.35 9.21
N ASN A 457 21.00 50.34 10.12
CA ASN A 457 20.60 51.72 9.85
C ASN A 457 19.18 51.90 9.28
N LEU A 458 18.19 51.16 9.78
CA LEU A 458 16.78 51.35 9.39
C LEU A 458 16.32 52.77 9.78
N ASN A 459 15.89 53.54 8.78
CA ASN A 459 15.46 54.93 8.94
C ASN A 459 14.25 55.24 8.07
N ILE A 460 13.49 56.25 8.47
CA ILE A 460 12.41 56.84 7.67
C ILE A 460 12.96 58.10 7.00
N VAL A 461 12.89 58.16 5.68
CA VAL A 461 13.43 59.29 4.89
C VAL A 461 12.33 60.24 4.44
N LYS A 462 11.12 59.72 4.24
CA LYS A 462 9.98 60.51 3.79
C LYS A 462 8.69 60.03 4.44
N VAL A 463 7.88 60.97 4.90
CA VAL A 463 6.54 60.73 5.45
C VAL A 463 5.57 61.64 4.70
N GLU A 464 4.56 61.04 4.07
CA GLU A 464 3.45 61.74 3.42
C GLU A 464 2.12 61.30 4.03
N MET A 465 1.02 61.86 3.52
CA MET A 465 -0.34 61.57 3.99
C MET A 465 -0.72 60.08 3.86
N HIS A 466 -0.28 59.42 2.77
CA HIS A 466 -0.67 58.05 2.45
C HIS A 466 0.51 57.10 2.18
N ASN A 467 1.74 57.57 2.35
CA ASN A 467 2.93 56.75 2.15
C ASN A 467 4.06 57.12 3.10
N VAL A 468 4.94 56.15 3.33
CA VAL A 468 6.15 56.28 4.14
C VAL A 468 7.28 55.57 3.41
N THR A 469 8.39 56.27 3.21
CA THR A 469 9.60 55.72 2.58
C THR A 469 10.63 55.34 3.64
N LEU A 470 11.01 54.06 3.64
CA LEU A 470 11.98 53.46 4.53
C LEU A 470 13.29 53.20 3.77
N THR A 471 14.42 53.40 4.44
CA THR A 471 15.75 53.03 3.94
C THR A 471 16.53 52.27 4.99
N TRP A 472 17.38 51.34 4.57
CA TRP A 472 18.28 50.62 5.44
C TRP A 472 19.63 50.37 4.74
N SER A 473 20.54 49.70 5.42
CA SER A 473 21.82 49.24 4.89
C SER A 473 21.87 47.71 4.95
N GLU A 474 22.58 47.12 4.00
CA GLU A 474 22.74 45.67 3.87
C GLU A 474 23.20 44.99 5.18
N PRO A 475 22.67 43.80 5.51
CA PRO A 475 23.11 43.00 6.65
C PRO A 475 24.51 42.42 6.42
N ASN A 476 25.19 41.98 7.47
CA ASN A 476 26.46 41.26 7.26
C ASN A 476 26.19 39.83 6.76
N GLY A 477 26.96 39.38 5.78
CA GLY A 477 26.80 38.04 5.20
C GLY A 477 25.97 38.02 3.92
N GLY A 478 25.31 36.90 3.64
CA GLY A 478 24.48 36.71 2.46
C GLY A 478 23.02 37.09 2.70
N HIS A 479 22.35 37.61 1.69
CA HIS A 479 20.90 37.78 1.64
C HIS A 479 20.44 37.75 0.17
N ASP A 480 19.19 37.40 -0.07
CA ASP A 480 18.60 37.39 -1.43
C ASP A 480 17.59 38.54 -1.63
N SER A 481 16.90 38.95 -0.56
CA SER A 481 15.89 40.02 -0.58
C SER A 481 15.60 40.52 0.84
N TYR A 482 14.66 41.46 0.95
CA TYR A 482 14.16 42.01 2.20
C TYR A 482 12.64 41.82 2.29
N SER A 483 12.13 41.63 3.51
CA SER A 483 10.69 41.58 3.80
C SER A 483 10.30 42.77 4.66
N VAL A 484 9.41 43.60 4.14
CA VAL A 484 8.81 44.76 4.82
C VAL A 484 7.42 44.37 5.29
N THR A 485 7.18 44.48 6.59
CA THR A 485 5.91 44.18 7.24
C THR A 485 5.37 45.42 7.92
N VAL A 486 4.08 45.67 7.76
CA VAL A 486 3.38 46.79 8.39
C VAL A 486 2.23 46.24 9.20
N SER A 487 2.08 46.71 10.43
CA SER A 487 0.99 46.29 11.32
C SER A 487 -0.37 46.31 10.61
N GLY A 488 -0.99 45.14 10.45
CA GLY A 488 -2.32 44.99 9.83
C GLY A 488 -2.34 44.88 8.29
N LYS A 489 -1.18 44.79 7.62
CA LYS A 489 -1.09 44.60 6.16
C LYS A 489 -0.27 43.36 5.79
N ALA A 490 -0.43 42.90 4.56
CA ALA A 490 0.35 41.80 4.01
C ALA A 490 1.84 42.15 3.87
N ASN A 491 2.71 41.14 4.01
CA ASN A 491 4.15 41.30 3.87
C ASN A 491 4.52 41.63 2.42
N GLN A 492 5.51 42.51 2.26
CA GLN A 492 5.98 43.00 0.97
C GLN A 492 7.45 42.64 0.79
N ALA A 493 7.80 42.06 -0.34
CA ALA A 493 9.19 41.78 -0.69
C ALA A 493 9.82 43.01 -1.36
N SER A 494 11.06 43.33 -0.97
CA SER A 494 11.91 44.33 -1.62
C SER A 494 13.23 43.71 -2.02
N PHE A 495 13.75 44.11 -3.19
CA PHE A 495 15.08 43.74 -3.68
C PHE A 495 16.06 44.91 -3.63
N SER A 496 15.63 46.05 -3.09
CA SER A 496 16.42 47.25 -2.87
C SER A 496 16.44 47.62 -1.38
N GLU A 497 17.45 48.39 -0.98
CA GLU A 497 17.64 48.92 0.38
C GLU A 497 16.71 50.10 0.72
N GLU A 498 15.77 50.39 -0.18
CA GLU A 498 14.73 51.40 -0.04
C GLU A 498 13.39 50.78 -0.41
N TYR A 499 12.35 51.13 0.35
CA TYR A 499 10.98 50.73 0.05
C TYR A 499 9.96 51.81 0.47
N THR A 500 9.02 52.10 -0.42
CA THR A 500 7.92 53.03 -0.15
C THR A 500 6.64 52.25 0.14
N VAL A 501 6.18 52.30 1.38
CA VAL A 501 4.89 51.74 1.80
C VAL A 501 3.80 52.70 1.37
N ILE A 502 2.81 52.21 0.63
CA ILE A 502 1.68 53.00 0.11
C ILE A 502 0.34 52.59 0.76
N ASN A 503 -0.71 53.36 0.47
CA ASN A 503 -2.09 53.13 0.92
C ASN A 503 -2.26 53.19 2.45
N LEU A 504 -1.53 54.07 3.14
CA LEU A 504 -1.66 54.29 4.58
C LEU A 504 -2.75 55.33 4.88
N ASP A 505 -3.38 55.24 6.04
CA ASP A 505 -4.35 56.22 6.53
C ASP A 505 -3.62 57.43 7.11
N ALA A 506 -4.16 58.65 6.94
CA ALA A 506 -3.56 59.88 7.43
C ALA A 506 -3.66 60.00 8.97
N GLY A 507 -2.63 60.55 9.61
CA GLY A 507 -2.57 60.74 11.07
C GLY A 507 -2.47 59.46 11.92
N VAL A 508 -2.15 58.30 11.32
CA VAL A 508 -2.13 56.99 12.01
C VAL A 508 -0.69 56.54 12.31
N LEU A 509 -0.47 55.99 13.51
CA LEU A 509 0.78 55.37 13.90
C LEU A 509 0.91 53.97 13.29
N TYR A 510 1.96 53.75 12.51
CA TYR A 510 2.30 52.43 11.98
C TYR A 510 3.61 51.91 12.57
N ASN A 511 3.65 50.60 12.81
CA ASN A 511 4.88 49.88 13.12
C ASN A 511 5.37 49.15 11.87
N PHE A 512 6.57 49.53 11.41
CA PHE A 512 7.23 48.98 10.25
C PHE A 512 8.35 48.05 10.71
N SER A 513 8.34 46.82 10.19
CA SER A 513 9.34 45.79 10.46
C SER A 513 10.04 45.43 9.16
N VAL A 514 11.37 45.46 9.15
CA VAL A 514 12.15 45.02 7.99
C VAL A 514 13.15 43.95 8.42
N CYS A 515 13.19 42.84 7.67
CA CYS A 515 14.20 41.79 7.86
C CYS A 515 14.78 41.34 6.51
N ALA A 516 16.00 40.83 6.54
CA ALA A 516 16.62 40.18 5.39
C ALA A 516 16.06 38.76 5.20
N VAL A 517 16.00 38.31 3.94
CA VAL A 517 15.43 37.01 3.55
C VAL A 517 16.41 36.26 2.66
N VAL A 518 16.55 34.97 2.92
CA VAL A 518 17.33 34.02 2.11
C VAL A 518 16.43 32.87 1.66
N ASN A 519 16.67 32.38 0.44
CA ASN A 519 15.92 31.31 -0.22
C ASN A 519 14.41 31.56 -0.27
N ASN A 520 13.99 32.83 -0.32
CA ASN A 520 12.60 33.31 -0.33
C ASN A 520 11.70 32.89 0.85
N SER A 521 12.22 32.13 1.82
CA SER A 521 11.41 31.55 2.91
C SER A 521 12.07 31.62 4.28
N ILE A 522 13.33 32.05 4.37
CA ILE A 522 14.10 32.10 5.62
C ILE A 522 14.28 33.56 6.00
N TYR A 523 13.56 33.99 7.01
CA TYR A 523 13.56 35.35 7.51
C TYR A 523 14.62 35.51 8.61
N GLY A 524 15.44 36.55 8.49
CA GLY A 524 16.32 37.01 9.57
C GLY A 524 15.55 37.71 10.67
N GLN A 525 16.28 38.20 11.67
CA GLN A 525 15.69 38.93 12.79
C GLN A 525 15.14 40.30 12.32
N PRO A 526 13.87 40.63 12.65
CA PRO A 526 13.24 41.88 12.23
C PRO A 526 13.70 43.10 13.03
N VAL A 527 14.01 44.17 12.32
CA VAL A 527 14.27 45.50 12.88
C VAL A 527 13.02 46.36 12.73
N ASN A 528 12.57 46.99 13.82
CA ASN A 528 11.33 47.73 13.87
C ASN A 528 11.57 49.24 13.93
N ILE A 529 10.69 50.02 13.30
CA ILE A 529 10.63 51.48 13.41
C ILE A 529 9.17 51.93 13.34
N MET A 530 8.81 52.97 14.09
CA MET A 530 7.45 53.49 14.14
C MET A 530 7.39 54.91 13.58
N SER A 531 6.31 55.23 12.86
CA SER A 531 6.04 56.60 12.39
C SER A 531 4.55 56.88 12.32
N TYR A 532 4.17 58.13 12.57
CA TYR A 532 2.88 58.65 12.15
C TYR A 532 2.93 59.02 10.67
N THR A 533 1.82 58.84 9.96
CA THR A 533 1.58 59.48 8.66
C THR A 533 1.20 60.94 8.87
N SER A 534 1.47 61.78 7.86
CA SER A 534 1.06 63.19 7.91
C SER A 534 -0.46 63.31 7.89
N GLU A 535 -0.99 64.35 8.56
CA GLU A 535 -2.42 64.70 8.52
C GLU A 535 -2.84 65.35 7.21
#